data_AF-K1TSD0-F1
#
_entry.id   AF-K1TSD0-F1
#
_cell.length_a   1.000
_cell.length_b   1.000
_cell.length_c   1.000
_cell.angle_alpha   90.00
_cell.angle_beta   90.00
_cell.angle_gamma   90.00
#
_symmetry.space_group_name_H-M   'P 1'
#
loop_
_entity.id
_entity.type
_entity.pdbx_description
1 polymer ?
#
loop_
_entity_poly.entity_id
_entity_poly.type
_entity_poly.pdbx_seq_one_letter_code
_entity_poly.pdbx_strand_id
1 'polypeptide(L)'
;VLSGISKQRCSVQQTVKERLKLTRPIVVSKEQLEQALKDESLVYRLVDQAFREELFKVSAAGYRPKYNGLQLINKEVIARYIRQLVTIDMRQAPFTILGLELVVKTDVEVETSIGNLSLSIGGFIDRLDAVAANGHANGNNLAERIRVIDYKTGRISTTRPRVLSEVFDPSMLNKHTDYYLQSMLYSIIVRHNRNLNPAQEPVSPGLLFIQNAGAEDYDPTLKMGKELISSIDVYEEE
;
A
#
# COMPACT_ATOMS: atom_id res chain seq x y z
N VAL A 1 30.58 -8.40 7.08
CA VAL A 1 30.24 -7.00 6.71
C VAL A 1 28.84 -6.89 6.11
N LEU A 2 28.50 -7.68 5.08
CA LEU A 2 27.15 -7.66 4.45
C LEU A 2 26.00 -8.12 5.38
N SER A 3 26.24 -9.07 6.29
CA SER A 3 25.24 -9.51 7.29
C SER A 3 24.96 -8.45 8.38
N GLY A 4 25.95 -7.60 8.69
CA GLY A 4 25.82 -6.50 9.64
C GLY A 4 24.97 -5.37 9.08
N ILE A 5 25.18 -5.01 7.81
CA ILE A 5 24.43 -3.95 7.12
C ILE A 5 22.94 -4.32 6.97
N SER A 6 22.63 -5.60 6.72
CA SER A 6 21.25 -6.11 6.65
C SER A 6 20.53 -6.03 8.01
N LYS A 7 21.16 -6.48 9.10
CA LYS A 7 20.59 -6.39 10.46
C LYS A 7 20.40 -4.95 10.93
N GLN A 8 21.28 -4.03 10.54
CA GLN A 8 21.17 -2.61 10.88
C GLN A 8 20.06 -1.91 10.11
N ARG A 9 19.82 -2.27 8.83
CA ARG A 9 18.64 -1.79 8.08
C ARG A 9 17.33 -2.33 8.65
N CYS A 10 17.28 -3.61 9.01
CA CYS A 10 16.10 -4.26 9.58
C CYS A 10 15.71 -3.64 10.94
N SER A 11 16.69 -3.42 11.83
CA SER A 11 16.46 -2.79 13.14
C SER A 11 16.05 -1.32 13.04
N VAL A 12 16.68 -0.52 12.17
CA VAL A 12 16.28 0.88 11.96
C VAL A 12 14.86 0.99 11.36
N GLN A 13 14.50 0.09 10.44
CA GLN A 13 13.12 0.01 9.92
C GLN A 13 12.13 -0.42 11.01
N GLN A 14 12.47 -1.36 11.89
CA GLN A 14 11.64 -1.76 13.02
C GLN A 14 11.37 -0.59 13.99
N THR A 15 12.41 0.17 14.36
CA THR A 15 12.29 1.27 15.35
C THR A 15 11.52 2.48 14.84
N VAL A 16 11.61 2.81 13.55
CA VAL A 16 10.76 3.85 12.93
C VAL A 16 9.31 3.37 12.82
N LYS A 17 9.10 2.08 12.56
CA LYS A 17 7.76 1.47 12.35
C LYS A 17 6.95 1.28 13.63
N GLU A 18 7.58 1.06 14.79
CA GLU A 18 6.86 1.07 16.09
C GLU A 18 6.19 2.43 16.38
N ARG A 19 6.71 3.54 15.83
CA ARG A 19 6.16 4.89 16.01
C ARG A 19 4.97 5.22 15.09
N LEU A 20 4.74 4.45 14.02
CA LEU A 20 3.75 4.77 12.98
C LEU A 20 2.49 3.88 13.02
N LYS A 21 2.33 3.03 14.05
CA LYS A 21 1.12 2.23 14.20
C LYS A 21 -0.08 3.13 14.45
N LEU A 22 -1.05 3.08 13.54
CA LEU A 22 -2.36 3.68 13.76
C LEU A 22 -2.97 3.07 15.03
N THR A 23 -3.30 3.92 16.00
CA THR A 23 -3.94 3.50 17.26
C THR A 23 -5.43 3.24 17.07
N ARG A 24 -6.02 3.78 15.98
CA ARG A 24 -7.40 3.58 15.56
C ARG A 24 -7.52 3.79 14.05
N PRO A 25 -8.54 3.20 13.40
CA PRO A 25 -8.85 3.50 12.01
C PRO A 25 -9.10 5.00 11.79
N ILE A 26 -8.72 5.49 10.61
CA ILE A 26 -8.90 6.90 10.21
C ILE A 26 -9.89 6.96 9.06
N VAL A 27 -11.02 7.63 9.28
CA VAL A 27 -11.96 7.97 8.21
C VAL A 27 -11.36 9.11 7.39
N VAL A 28 -11.24 8.88 6.09
CA VAL A 28 -10.77 9.84 5.10
C VAL A 28 -11.98 10.32 4.31
N SER A 29 -12.34 11.59 4.47
CA SER A 29 -13.39 12.25 3.70
C SER A 29 -12.79 13.13 2.60
N LYS A 30 -13.58 13.38 1.57
CA LYS A 30 -13.21 14.24 0.45
C LYS A 30 -12.91 15.67 0.94
N GLU A 31 -13.75 16.18 1.83
CA GLU A 31 -13.68 17.54 2.35
C GLU A 31 -12.40 17.78 3.16
N GLN A 32 -11.97 16.80 3.96
CA GLN A 32 -10.70 16.86 4.70
C GLN A 32 -9.50 16.95 3.76
N LEU A 33 -9.50 16.15 2.68
CA LEU A 33 -8.42 16.15 1.70
C LEU A 33 -8.42 17.45 0.87
N GLU A 34 -9.59 17.96 0.48
CA GLU A 34 -9.73 19.26 -0.19
C GLU A 34 -9.20 20.40 0.67
N GLN A 35 -9.56 20.42 1.96
CA GLN A 35 -9.08 21.43 2.89
C GLN A 35 -7.57 21.35 3.07
N ALA A 36 -7.00 20.15 3.15
CA ALA A 36 -5.55 19.96 3.24
C ALA A 36 -4.82 20.47 1.99
N LEU A 37 -5.37 20.25 0.79
CA LEU A 37 -4.78 20.72 -0.46
C LEU A 37 -4.90 22.23 -0.70
N LYS A 38 -5.84 22.93 -0.03
CA LYS A 38 -5.91 24.40 -0.07
C LYS A 38 -4.68 25.08 0.53
N ASP A 39 -4.02 24.45 1.50
CA ASP A 39 -2.71 24.92 1.98
C ASP A 39 -1.61 24.38 1.07
N GLU A 40 -1.26 25.16 0.04
CA GLU A 40 -0.24 24.80 -0.96
C GLU A 40 1.13 24.46 -0.34
N SER A 41 1.41 25.02 0.84
CA SER A 41 2.69 24.85 1.53
C SER A 41 2.71 23.65 2.48
N LEU A 42 1.55 23.08 2.84
CA LEU A 42 1.44 21.92 3.74
C LEU A 42 2.30 20.76 3.26
N VAL A 43 2.18 20.40 1.99
CA VAL A 43 2.95 19.28 1.39
C VAL A 43 4.44 19.53 1.52
N TYR A 44 4.92 20.74 1.20
CA TYR A 44 6.34 21.03 1.31
C TYR A 44 6.83 21.01 2.76
N ARG A 45 6.04 21.50 3.73
CA ARG A 45 6.39 21.41 5.15
C ARG A 45 6.49 19.96 5.63
N LEU A 46 5.57 19.10 5.20
CA LEU A 46 5.60 17.66 5.51
C LEU A 46 6.80 16.96 4.87
N VAL A 47 7.14 17.30 3.62
CA VAL A 47 8.34 16.76 2.94
C VAL A 47 9.62 17.23 3.64
N ASP A 48 9.70 18.51 4.02
CA ASP A 48 10.86 19.05 4.75
C ASP A 48 11.04 18.38 6.11
N GLN A 49 9.93 18.17 6.82
CA GLN A 49 9.92 17.39 8.06
C GLN A 49 10.42 15.96 7.82
N ALA A 50 9.87 15.27 6.83
CA ALA A 50 10.28 13.90 6.49
C ALA A 50 11.76 13.83 6.09
N PHE A 51 12.29 14.80 5.34
CA PHE A 51 13.71 14.85 5.01
C PHE A 51 14.55 15.04 6.26
N ARG A 52 14.17 15.98 7.13
CA ARG A 52 14.87 16.22 8.39
C ARG A 52 14.93 14.94 9.25
N GLU A 53 13.81 14.24 9.38
CA GLU A 53 13.68 13.05 10.23
C GLU A 53 14.30 11.81 9.58
N GLU A 54 14.08 11.58 8.29
CA GLU A 54 14.45 10.34 7.62
C GLU A 54 15.75 10.40 6.83
N LEU A 55 16.07 11.52 6.21
CA LEU A 55 17.31 11.68 5.44
C LEU A 55 18.45 12.19 6.32
N PHE A 56 18.19 13.19 7.16
CA PHE A 56 19.21 13.80 8.03
C PHE A 56 19.24 13.24 9.45
N LYS A 57 18.25 12.43 9.83
CA LYS A 57 18.14 11.79 11.16
C LYS A 57 18.18 12.80 12.32
N VAL A 58 17.58 13.98 12.14
CA VAL A 58 17.49 15.04 13.15
C VAL A 58 16.08 15.13 13.70
N SER A 59 15.88 14.85 14.99
CA SER A 59 14.58 14.95 15.66
C SER A 59 14.26 16.36 16.17
N ALA A 60 15.26 17.23 16.34
CA ALA A 60 15.09 18.57 16.87
C ALA A 60 14.23 19.46 15.94
N ALA A 61 13.15 20.02 16.49
CA ALA A 61 12.31 20.98 15.80
C ALA A 61 13.12 22.26 15.47
N GLY A 62 12.95 22.80 14.26
CA GLY A 62 13.60 24.03 13.82
C GLY A 62 14.93 23.86 13.08
N TYR A 63 15.55 22.67 13.10
CA TYR A 63 16.70 22.40 12.23
C TYR A 63 16.27 22.40 10.76
N ARG A 64 16.90 23.25 9.93
CA ARG A 64 16.66 23.31 8.48
C ARG A 64 17.93 22.85 7.76
N PRO A 65 18.00 21.60 7.27
CA PRO A 65 19.15 21.14 6.51
C PRO A 65 19.29 21.97 5.23
N LYS A 66 20.53 22.31 4.85
CA LYS A 66 20.79 22.94 3.55
C LYS A 66 20.72 21.86 2.47
N TYR A 67 19.76 21.99 1.55
CA TYR A 67 19.61 21.02 0.46
C TYR A 67 20.60 21.29 -0.69
N ASN A 68 21.19 20.22 -1.20
CA ASN A 68 21.92 20.23 -2.47
C ASN A 68 20.94 20.09 -3.66
N GLY A 69 21.44 20.21 -4.89
CA GLY A 69 20.62 20.15 -6.09
C GLY A 69 19.78 18.87 -6.22
N LEU A 70 20.37 17.71 -5.90
CA LEU A 70 19.66 16.42 -5.95
C LEU A 70 18.52 16.35 -4.92
N GLN A 71 18.75 16.86 -3.71
CA GLN A 71 17.74 16.90 -2.66
C GLN A 71 16.59 17.85 -3.01
N LEU A 72 16.88 18.99 -3.64
CA LEU A 72 15.85 19.89 -4.15
C LEU A 72 14.99 19.23 -5.23
N ILE A 73 15.60 18.50 -6.16
CA ILE A 73 14.87 17.73 -7.18
C ILE A 73 14.00 16.66 -6.53
N ASN A 74 14.55 15.87 -5.59
CA ASN A 74 13.79 14.82 -4.91
C ASN A 74 12.63 15.39 -4.09
N LYS A 75 12.82 16.54 -3.44
CA LYS A 75 11.76 17.26 -2.72
C LYS A 75 10.61 17.59 -3.65
N GLU A 76 10.89 18.12 -4.85
CA GLU A 76 9.85 18.46 -5.81
C GLU A 76 9.12 17.23 -6.35
N VAL A 77 9.86 16.16 -6.66
CA VAL A 77 9.28 14.89 -7.11
C VAL A 77 8.35 14.29 -6.05
N ILE A 78 8.77 14.26 -4.79
CA ILE A 78 7.98 13.70 -3.69
C ILE A 78 6.75 14.58 -3.41
N ALA A 79 6.89 15.91 -3.42
CA ALA A 79 5.76 16.82 -3.26
C ALA A 79 4.70 16.61 -4.35
N ARG A 80 5.14 16.42 -5.61
CA ARG A 80 4.23 16.08 -6.71
C ARG A 80 3.53 14.74 -6.49
N TYR A 81 4.26 13.70 -6.06
CA TYR A 81 3.67 12.39 -5.76
C TYR A 81 2.64 12.45 -4.64
N ILE A 82 2.91 13.18 -3.56
CA ILE A 82 1.94 13.36 -2.47
C ILE A 82 0.67 14.04 -2.97
N ARG A 83 0.80 15.13 -3.76
CA ARG A 83 -0.38 15.82 -4.32
C ARG A 83 -1.20 14.92 -5.25
N GLN A 84 -0.54 14.09 -6.05
CA GLN A 84 -1.19 13.11 -6.92
C GLN A 84 -1.92 12.05 -6.10
N LEU A 85 -1.27 11.49 -5.08
CA LEU A 85 -1.87 10.51 -4.17
C LEU A 85 -3.11 11.08 -3.48
N VAL A 86 -3.02 12.29 -2.91
CA VAL A 86 -4.16 12.95 -2.26
C VAL A 86 -5.29 13.22 -3.27
N THR A 87 -4.98 13.61 -4.50
CA THR A 87 -6.00 13.78 -5.56
C THR A 87 -6.70 12.46 -5.88
N ILE A 88 -5.97 11.36 -5.98
CA ILE A 88 -6.53 10.02 -6.22
C ILE A 88 -7.42 9.61 -5.04
N ASP A 89 -6.93 9.74 -3.81
CA ASP A 89 -7.66 9.37 -2.61
C ASP A 89 -8.92 10.22 -2.44
N MET A 90 -8.88 11.50 -2.81
CA MET A 90 -10.03 12.41 -2.78
C MET A 90 -11.16 11.97 -3.73
N ARG A 91 -10.85 11.32 -4.86
CA ARG A 91 -11.86 10.74 -5.76
C ARG A 91 -12.45 9.44 -5.25
N GLN A 92 -11.69 8.70 -4.45
CA GLN A 92 -12.12 7.43 -3.85
C GLN A 92 -12.73 7.61 -2.46
N ALA A 93 -12.68 8.82 -1.92
CA ALA A 93 -13.28 9.14 -0.65
C ALA A 93 -14.83 9.09 -0.74
N PRO A 94 -15.50 8.63 0.32
CA PRO A 94 -14.90 8.30 1.61
C PRO A 94 -14.44 6.84 1.73
N PHE A 95 -13.35 6.66 2.47
CA PHE A 95 -12.85 5.34 2.87
C PHE A 95 -12.22 5.40 4.26
N THR A 96 -11.94 4.26 4.87
CA THR A 96 -11.30 4.19 6.19
C THR A 96 -9.94 3.52 6.08
N ILE A 97 -8.87 4.21 6.45
CA ILE A 97 -7.55 3.59 6.59
C ILE A 97 -7.56 2.73 7.85
N LEU A 98 -7.40 1.42 7.66
CA LEU A 98 -7.29 0.43 8.74
C LEU A 98 -5.84 0.28 9.22
N GLY A 99 -4.88 0.46 8.31
CA GLY A 99 -3.46 0.33 8.61
C GLY A 99 -2.57 0.89 7.50
N LEU A 100 -1.37 1.31 7.87
CA LEU A 100 -0.30 1.71 6.96
C LEU A 100 0.96 0.92 7.33
N GLU A 101 1.77 0.57 6.32
CA GLU A 101 3.06 -0.11 6.51
C GLU A 101 2.96 -1.38 7.39
N LEU A 102 1.88 -2.16 7.21
CA LEU A 102 1.58 -3.33 8.02
C LEU A 102 2.49 -4.50 7.66
N VAL A 103 3.03 -5.17 8.67
CA VAL A 103 3.68 -6.46 8.50
C VAL A 103 2.62 -7.55 8.52
N VAL A 104 2.57 -8.35 7.47
CA VAL A 104 1.73 -9.55 7.40
C VAL A 104 2.60 -10.78 7.19
N LYS A 105 2.19 -11.90 7.79
CA LYS A 105 2.84 -13.19 7.64
C LYS A 105 1.82 -14.30 7.82
N THR A 106 2.04 -15.40 7.13
CA THR A 106 1.34 -16.66 7.31
C THR A 106 2.34 -17.80 7.20
N ASP A 107 2.07 -18.88 7.91
CA ASP A 107 2.84 -20.11 7.76
C ASP A 107 2.07 -21.03 6.80
N VAL A 108 2.79 -21.66 5.88
CA VAL A 108 2.27 -22.58 4.87
C VAL A 108 3.04 -23.89 4.99
N GLU A 109 2.31 -25.00 4.95
CA GLU A 109 2.91 -26.34 4.88
C GLU A 109 2.76 -26.89 3.47
N VAL A 110 3.86 -27.34 2.90
CA VAL A 110 3.90 -27.95 1.58
C VAL A 110 4.38 -29.38 1.74
N GLU A 111 3.56 -30.35 1.31
CA GLU A 111 4.00 -31.74 1.22
C GLU A 111 5.01 -31.90 0.09
N THR A 112 6.18 -32.44 0.40
CA THR A 112 7.23 -32.72 -0.58
C THR A 112 7.62 -34.20 -0.54
N SER A 113 8.32 -34.67 -1.57
CA SER A 113 8.82 -36.05 -1.64
C SER A 113 9.79 -36.43 -0.51
N ILE A 114 10.30 -35.46 0.26
CA ILE A 114 11.22 -35.65 1.39
C ILE A 114 10.61 -35.27 2.74
N GLY A 115 9.29 -35.01 2.79
CA GLY A 115 8.55 -34.65 4.00
C GLY A 115 7.87 -33.28 3.91
N ASN A 116 7.24 -32.87 5.01
CA ASN A 116 6.52 -31.60 5.07
C ASN A 116 7.51 -30.44 5.21
N LEU A 117 7.45 -29.49 4.29
CA LEU A 117 8.20 -28.26 4.32
C LEU A 117 7.31 -27.14 4.88
N SER A 118 7.64 -26.65 6.07
CA SER A 118 6.97 -25.48 6.66
C SER A 118 7.70 -24.20 6.25
N LEU A 119 6.98 -23.24 5.69
CA LEU A 119 7.48 -21.97 5.18
C LEU A 119 6.69 -20.82 5.79
N SER A 120 7.37 -19.78 6.26
CA SER A 120 6.70 -18.52 6.60
C SER A 120 6.78 -17.57 5.43
N ILE A 121 5.62 -17.13 4.93
CA ILE A 121 5.48 -16.25 3.78
C ILE A 121 4.82 -14.96 4.26
N GLY A 122 5.34 -13.82 3.84
CA GLY A 122 4.82 -12.52 4.26
C GLY A 122 5.61 -11.36 3.71
N GLY A 123 5.27 -10.17 4.19
CA GLY A 123 5.92 -8.94 3.80
C GLY A 123 5.20 -7.71 4.34
N PHE A 124 5.26 -6.62 3.59
CA PHE A 124 4.71 -5.33 3.99
C PHE A 124 3.56 -4.93 3.08
N ILE A 125 2.44 -4.55 3.68
CA ILE A 125 1.32 -3.89 3.02
C ILE A 125 1.48 -2.39 3.20
N ASP A 126 1.52 -1.64 2.10
CA ASP A 126 1.69 -0.19 2.17
C ASP A 126 0.45 0.49 2.77
N ARG A 127 -0.75 0.13 2.30
CA ARG A 127 -2.03 0.61 2.84
C ARG A 127 -3.08 -0.50 2.89
N LEU A 128 -3.71 -0.62 4.05
CA LEU A 128 -4.93 -1.38 4.24
C LEU A 128 -6.07 -0.39 4.48
N ASP A 129 -7.08 -0.38 3.62
CA ASP A 129 -8.25 0.47 3.79
C ASP A 129 -9.57 -0.29 3.55
N ALA A 130 -10.68 0.31 3.96
CA ALA A 130 -12.02 -0.23 3.79
C ALA A 130 -12.91 0.79 3.09
N VAL A 131 -13.70 0.32 2.14
CA VAL A 131 -14.71 1.10 1.42
C VAL A 131 -16.10 0.68 1.93
N ALA A 132 -16.97 1.65 2.22
CA ALA A 132 -18.31 1.38 2.73
C ALA A 132 -19.32 1.18 1.60
N ALA A 133 -20.21 0.20 1.73
CA ALA A 133 -21.18 -0.19 0.69
C ALA A 133 -22.18 0.91 0.29
N ASN A 134 -22.37 1.92 1.14
CA ASN A 134 -23.26 3.06 0.91
C ASN A 134 -22.51 4.36 0.60
N GLY A 135 -21.20 4.31 0.36
CA GLY A 135 -20.39 5.51 0.14
C GLY A 135 -20.31 6.44 1.36
N HIS A 136 -20.66 5.96 2.56
CA HIS A 136 -20.53 6.70 3.82
C HIS A 136 -19.68 5.91 4.80
N ALA A 137 -18.41 6.26 4.92
CA ALA A 137 -17.55 5.72 5.97
C ALA A 137 -17.95 6.34 7.32
N ASN A 138 -18.72 5.60 8.14
CA ASN A 138 -18.89 5.89 9.55
C ASN A 138 -18.40 4.68 10.36
N GLY A 139 -18.11 4.88 11.65
CA GLY A 139 -17.50 3.84 12.50
C GLY A 139 -18.36 2.60 12.77
N ASN A 140 -19.63 2.58 12.31
CA ASN A 140 -20.60 1.52 12.57
C ASN A 140 -21.17 0.88 11.27
N ASN A 141 -20.73 1.31 10.08
CA ASN A 141 -21.19 0.74 8.81
C ASN A 141 -20.34 -0.50 8.46
N LEU A 142 -21.01 -1.55 7.96
CA LEU A 142 -20.36 -2.71 7.38
C LEU A 142 -19.51 -2.26 6.18
N ALA A 143 -18.27 -2.75 6.07
CA ALA A 143 -17.47 -2.47 4.89
C ALA A 143 -18.07 -3.25 3.70
N GLU A 144 -18.07 -2.68 2.51
CA GLU A 144 -18.32 -3.45 1.29
C GLU A 144 -17.18 -4.45 1.06
N ARG A 145 -15.95 -3.95 1.24
CA ARG A 145 -14.72 -4.69 1.09
C ARG A 145 -13.54 -3.96 1.74
N ILE A 146 -12.53 -4.73 2.11
CA ILE A 146 -11.20 -4.27 2.47
C ILE A 146 -10.32 -4.28 1.22
N ARG A 147 -9.47 -3.27 1.04
CA ARG A 147 -8.48 -3.23 -0.04
C ARG A 147 -7.07 -3.29 0.54
N VAL A 148 -6.27 -4.20 -0.02
CA VAL A 148 -4.83 -4.26 0.20
C VAL A 148 -4.16 -3.51 -0.94
N ILE A 149 -3.61 -2.34 -0.66
CA ILE A 149 -3.07 -1.43 -1.67
C ILE A 149 -1.54 -1.38 -1.55
N ASP A 150 -0.88 -1.59 -2.68
CA ASP A 150 0.55 -1.38 -2.87
C ASP A 150 0.77 -0.16 -3.81
N TYR A 151 1.68 0.73 -3.42
CA TYR A 151 1.99 1.95 -4.16
C TYR A 151 3.10 1.72 -5.18
N LYS A 152 2.82 2.05 -6.43
CA LYS A 152 3.81 2.02 -7.51
C LYS A 152 4.10 3.44 -8.00
N THR A 153 5.39 3.77 -8.05
CA THR A 153 5.88 5.04 -8.60
C THR A 153 6.14 4.96 -10.10
N GLY A 154 6.12 3.77 -10.69
CA GLY A 154 6.22 3.56 -12.14
C GLY A 154 4.93 3.94 -12.87
N ARG A 155 4.93 3.69 -14.19
CA ARG A 155 3.71 3.81 -15.01
C ARG A 155 2.94 2.50 -14.96
N ILE A 156 1.62 2.59 -15.09
CA ILE A 156 0.78 1.40 -15.28
C ILE A 156 1.21 0.63 -16.54
N SER A 157 1.28 -0.70 -16.45
CA SER A 157 1.46 -1.56 -17.62
C SER A 157 0.25 -1.43 -18.53
N THR A 158 0.46 -1.44 -19.84
CA THR A 158 -0.63 -1.46 -20.84
C THR A 158 -1.32 -2.81 -20.92
N THR A 159 -0.71 -3.85 -20.34
CA THR A 159 -1.20 -5.22 -20.36
C THR A 159 -1.39 -5.74 -18.94
N ARG A 160 -2.32 -6.68 -18.79
CA ARG A 160 -2.71 -7.28 -17.51
C ARG A 160 -2.78 -8.79 -17.70
N PRO A 161 -2.49 -9.60 -16.66
CA PRO A 161 -2.81 -11.02 -16.65
C PRO A 161 -4.29 -11.25 -16.99
N ARG A 162 -4.56 -12.23 -17.84
CA ARG A 162 -5.93 -12.65 -18.20
C ARG A 162 -6.45 -13.77 -17.31
N VAL A 163 -5.55 -14.59 -16.81
CA VAL A 163 -5.80 -15.77 -15.98
C VAL A 163 -4.69 -15.87 -14.93
N LEU A 164 -4.97 -16.57 -13.83
CA LEU A 164 -4.04 -16.69 -12.70
C LEU A 164 -2.69 -17.29 -13.11
N SER A 165 -2.67 -18.28 -14.01
CA SER A 165 -1.43 -18.91 -14.47
C SER A 165 -0.44 -17.92 -15.13
N GLU A 166 -0.93 -16.84 -15.76
CA GLU A 166 -0.08 -15.78 -16.32
C GLU A 166 0.64 -14.97 -15.23
N VAL A 167 0.14 -14.95 -13.98
CA VAL A 167 0.81 -14.30 -12.84
C VAL A 167 2.09 -15.03 -12.47
N PHE A 168 2.10 -16.35 -12.59
CA PHE A 168 3.23 -17.22 -12.25
C PHE A 168 4.20 -17.46 -13.40
N ASP A 169 3.89 -16.98 -14.62
CA ASP A 169 4.75 -17.14 -15.79
C ASP A 169 5.97 -16.19 -15.73
N PRO A 170 7.20 -16.72 -15.59
CA PRO A 170 8.40 -15.88 -15.50
C PRO A 170 8.67 -15.07 -16.78
N SER A 171 8.16 -15.51 -17.94
CA SER A 171 8.31 -14.78 -19.20
C SER A 171 7.49 -13.48 -19.25
N MET A 172 6.51 -13.35 -18.34
CA MET A 172 5.59 -12.21 -18.24
C MET A 172 6.04 -11.15 -17.22
N LEU A 173 7.17 -11.34 -16.53
CA LEU A 173 7.66 -10.42 -15.50
C LEU A 173 7.89 -8.99 -16.01
N ASN A 174 8.24 -8.82 -17.29
CA ASN A 174 8.37 -7.50 -17.91
C ASN A 174 7.04 -6.72 -18.01
N LYS A 175 5.90 -7.39 -17.80
CA LYS A 175 4.56 -6.79 -17.72
C LYS A 175 4.13 -6.52 -16.27
N HIS A 176 5.05 -6.71 -15.31
CA HIS A 176 4.83 -6.50 -13.89
C HIS A 176 3.80 -7.46 -13.27
N THR A 177 3.79 -8.72 -13.70
CA THR A 177 2.94 -9.76 -13.10
C THR A 177 3.33 -10.11 -11.67
N ASP A 178 4.58 -9.84 -11.28
CA ASP A 178 5.06 -9.93 -9.90
C ASP A 178 4.29 -9.00 -8.94
N TYR A 179 3.81 -7.85 -9.43
CA TYR A 179 2.99 -6.95 -8.61
C TYR A 179 1.61 -7.55 -8.29
N TYR A 180 1.07 -8.37 -9.21
CA TYR A 180 -0.18 -9.11 -8.97
C TYR A 180 0.05 -10.15 -7.89
N LEU A 181 1.12 -10.96 -8.01
CA LEU A 181 1.45 -11.99 -7.04
C LEU A 181 1.54 -11.43 -5.61
N GLN A 182 2.32 -10.35 -5.43
CA GLN A 182 2.49 -9.73 -4.12
C GLN A 182 1.16 -9.25 -3.53
N SER A 183 0.36 -8.53 -4.33
CA SER A 183 -0.90 -7.94 -3.85
C SER A 183 -1.96 -9.01 -3.55
N MET A 184 -2.04 -10.05 -4.40
CA MET A 184 -2.95 -11.19 -4.21
C MET A 184 -2.57 -11.99 -2.97
N LEU A 185 -1.29 -12.35 -2.81
CA LEU A 185 -0.79 -13.08 -1.65
C LEU A 185 -1.11 -12.33 -0.34
N TYR A 186 -0.83 -11.03 -0.27
CA TYR A 186 -1.15 -10.25 0.93
C TYR A 186 -2.66 -10.13 1.17
N SER A 187 -3.46 -10.10 0.10
CA SER A 187 -4.92 -10.12 0.22
C SER A 187 -5.43 -11.43 0.81
N ILE A 188 -4.87 -12.58 0.40
CA ILE A 188 -5.19 -13.88 1.02
C ILE A 188 -4.81 -13.88 2.50
N ILE A 189 -3.60 -13.41 2.85
CA ILE A 189 -3.17 -13.35 4.26
C ILE A 189 -4.13 -12.48 5.08
N VAL A 190 -4.53 -11.32 4.57
CA VAL A 190 -5.49 -10.44 5.25
C VAL A 190 -6.89 -11.07 5.34
N ARG A 191 -7.35 -11.77 4.29
CA ARG A 191 -8.66 -12.44 4.23
C ARG A 191 -8.86 -13.42 5.38
N HIS A 192 -7.78 -14.10 5.78
CA HIS A 192 -7.76 -15.11 6.86
C HIS A 192 -7.28 -14.57 8.21
N ASN A 193 -6.77 -13.34 8.28
CA ASN A 193 -6.24 -12.77 9.50
C ASN A 193 -7.34 -12.11 10.35
N ARG A 194 -7.76 -12.77 11.43
CA ARG A 194 -8.83 -12.30 12.33
C ARG A 194 -8.54 -10.99 13.07
N ASN A 195 -7.28 -10.62 13.20
CA ASN A 195 -6.91 -9.34 13.83
C ASN A 195 -7.07 -8.18 12.84
N LEU A 196 -6.83 -8.42 11.56
CA LEU A 196 -6.93 -7.39 10.51
C LEU A 196 -8.31 -7.36 9.82
N ASN A 197 -8.97 -8.52 9.73
CA ASN A 197 -10.29 -8.70 9.14
C ASN A 197 -11.21 -9.53 10.08
N PRO A 198 -11.63 -8.97 11.22
CA PRO A 198 -12.44 -9.69 12.21
C PRO A 198 -13.83 -10.04 11.68
N ALA A 199 -14.43 -9.17 10.86
CA ALA A 199 -15.75 -9.34 10.26
C ALA A 199 -15.76 -10.26 9.04
N GLN A 200 -14.58 -10.70 8.56
CA GLN A 200 -14.43 -11.52 7.34
C GLN A 200 -15.01 -10.86 6.09
N GLU A 201 -14.82 -9.55 5.97
CA GLU A 201 -15.21 -8.80 4.79
C GLU A 201 -14.47 -9.32 3.55
N PRO A 202 -15.05 -9.20 2.36
CA PRO A 202 -14.34 -9.41 1.11
C PRO A 202 -13.03 -8.61 1.07
N VAL A 203 -11.96 -9.21 0.54
CA VAL A 203 -10.64 -8.55 0.43
C VAL A 203 -10.23 -8.45 -1.02
N SER A 204 -10.01 -7.22 -1.50
CA SER A 204 -9.53 -6.96 -2.86
C SER A 204 -8.05 -6.56 -2.88
N PRO A 205 -7.23 -7.12 -3.78
CA PRO A 205 -5.91 -6.61 -4.06
C PRO A 205 -5.97 -5.35 -4.92
N GLY A 206 -5.07 -4.39 -4.69
CA GLY A 206 -4.97 -3.16 -5.46
C GLY A 206 -3.54 -2.68 -5.69
N LEU A 207 -3.31 -2.09 -6.87
CA LEU A 207 -2.07 -1.41 -7.24
C LEU A 207 -2.36 0.05 -7.55
N LEU A 208 -1.83 0.95 -6.72
CA LEU A 208 -1.99 2.39 -6.89
C LEU A 208 -0.75 2.98 -7.58
N PHE A 209 -0.90 3.33 -8.86
CA PHE A 209 0.14 3.97 -9.67
C PHE A 209 0.05 5.49 -9.53
N ILE A 210 0.93 6.07 -8.71
CA ILE A 210 0.88 7.48 -8.32
C ILE A 210 0.99 8.41 -9.55
N GLN A 211 1.80 8.03 -10.54
CA GLN A 211 2.01 8.83 -11.76
C GLN A 211 0.78 8.88 -12.68
N ASN A 212 -0.21 8.00 -12.49
CA ASN A 212 -1.35 7.83 -13.39
C ASN A 212 -2.63 8.56 -12.93
N ALA A 213 -2.52 9.50 -11.98
CA ALA A 213 -3.62 10.27 -11.37
C ALA A 213 -4.53 11.07 -12.34
N GLY A 214 -4.21 11.12 -13.63
CA GLY A 214 -4.97 11.89 -14.63
C GLY A 214 -6.27 11.27 -15.12
N ALA A 215 -6.50 9.96 -14.91
CA ALA A 215 -7.74 9.31 -15.36
C ALA A 215 -8.90 9.60 -14.38
N GLU A 216 -10.03 10.11 -14.88
CA GLU A 216 -11.19 10.52 -14.06
C GLU A 216 -11.81 9.36 -13.27
N ASP A 217 -11.65 8.10 -13.73
CA ASP A 217 -12.22 6.89 -13.12
C ASP A 217 -11.16 5.91 -12.60
N TYR A 218 -10.09 6.42 -11.99
CA TYR A 218 -8.99 5.57 -11.53
C TYR A 218 -9.35 4.79 -10.24
N ASP A 219 -9.61 3.49 -10.41
CA ASP A 219 -9.74 2.50 -9.33
C ASP A 219 -8.44 1.66 -9.23
N PRO A 220 -7.76 1.63 -8.06
CA PRO A 220 -6.54 0.85 -7.88
C PRO A 220 -6.80 -0.65 -7.79
N THR A 221 -8.06 -1.09 -7.65
CA THR A 221 -8.39 -2.51 -7.53
C THR A 221 -7.93 -3.28 -8.77
N LEU A 222 -7.24 -4.40 -8.54
CA LEU A 222 -6.73 -5.23 -9.62
C LEU A 222 -7.86 -5.82 -10.46
N LYS A 223 -7.54 -6.07 -11.73
CA LYS A 223 -8.42 -6.78 -12.66
C LYS A 223 -7.72 -8.01 -13.23
N MET A 224 -8.40 -9.14 -13.21
CA MET A 224 -8.00 -10.32 -13.97
C MET A 224 -8.73 -10.26 -15.31
N GLY A 225 -7.99 -10.09 -16.40
CA GLY A 225 -8.58 -9.75 -17.69
C GLY A 225 -9.38 -8.44 -17.63
N LYS A 226 -10.71 -8.55 -17.73
CA LYS A 226 -11.64 -7.40 -17.65
C LYS A 226 -12.35 -7.28 -16.29
N GLU A 227 -12.31 -8.33 -15.49
CA GLU A 227 -13.09 -8.44 -14.26
C GLU A 227 -12.30 -7.91 -13.08
N LEU A 228 -12.99 -7.18 -12.20
CA LEU A 228 -12.41 -6.63 -10.98
C LEU A 228 -12.30 -7.74 -9.93
N ILE A 229 -11.14 -7.86 -9.30
CA ILE A 229 -10.95 -8.80 -8.18
C ILE A 229 -11.56 -8.17 -6.92
N SER A 230 -12.88 -8.23 -6.83
CA SER A 230 -13.66 -7.68 -5.70
C SER A 230 -13.48 -8.49 -4.41
N SER A 231 -13.13 -9.76 -4.55
CA SER A 231 -12.74 -10.63 -3.45
C SER A 231 -11.68 -11.62 -3.95
N ILE A 232 -10.64 -11.84 -3.13
CA ILE A 232 -9.51 -12.70 -3.48
C ILE A 232 -9.83 -14.20 -3.32
N ASP A 233 -10.86 -14.53 -2.55
CA ASP A 233 -11.28 -15.92 -2.27
C ASP A 233 -11.62 -16.71 -3.54
N VAL A 234 -12.06 -16.04 -4.60
CA VAL A 234 -12.31 -16.67 -5.92
C VAL A 234 -11.07 -17.32 -6.54
N TYR A 235 -9.86 -16.97 -6.08
CA TYR A 235 -8.59 -17.51 -6.57
C TYR A 235 -7.88 -18.42 -5.55
N GLU A 236 -8.48 -18.76 -4.42
CA GLU A 236 -7.82 -19.60 -3.40
C GLU A 236 -7.73 -21.08 -3.79
N GLU A 237 -8.66 -21.57 -4.63
CA GLU A 237 -8.73 -22.98 -5.05
C GLU A 237 -8.18 -23.24 -6.46
N GLU A 238 -7.71 -22.21 -7.17
CA GLU A 238 -7.06 -22.32 -8.51
C GLU A 238 -5.57 -22.66 -8.43
#